data_AF-A0A1B9DXK1-F1
#
_entry.id   AF-A0A1B9DXK1-F1
#
_cell.length_a   1.000
_cell.length_b   1.000
_cell.length_c   1.000
_cell.angle_alpha   90.00
_cell.angle_beta   90.00
_cell.angle_gamma   90.00
#
_symmetry.space_group_name_H-M   'P 1'
#
loop_
_entity.id
_entity.type
_entity.pdbx_description
1 polymer ?
#
loop_
_entity_poly.entity_id
_entity_poly.type
_entity_poly.pdbx_seq_one_letter_code
_entity_poly.pdbx_strand_id
1 'polypeptide(L)'
;MEKENSNLLQKAIINKNLFDFALGNGEYYLTDREYGTHWTLGIWLYHIIPCLEKNEGINEINDMFEQLINTTTPKSIATNDSLLMHTYTYVSLLQSGRIKNKVIKDATIIEAIEKLSTYFEFLKTADSHKYEEDIYIFNLLKNRFHEIKPQ
;
A
#
# COMPACT_ATOMS: atom_id res chain seq x y z
N MET A 1 -1.13 34.65 4.78
CA MET A 1 -0.82 33.32 5.34
C MET A 1 -1.08 32.31 4.25
N GLU A 2 -0.04 31.91 3.55
CA GLU A 2 -0.11 30.77 2.64
C GLU A 2 -0.43 29.54 3.49
N LYS A 3 -1.52 28.84 3.18
CA LYS A 3 -1.74 27.50 3.72
C LYS A 3 -0.63 26.65 3.12
N GLU A 4 0.40 26.33 3.90
CA GLU A 4 1.26 25.20 3.56
C GLU A 4 0.35 23.99 3.36
N ASN A 5 0.10 23.62 2.11
CA ASN A 5 -0.41 22.31 1.76
C ASN A 5 0.70 21.31 2.10
N SER A 6 0.84 21.01 3.38
CA SER A 6 1.74 20.00 3.90
C SER A 6 1.36 18.66 3.26
N ASN A 7 2.31 18.08 2.52
CA ASN A 7 2.14 16.74 1.96
C ASN A 7 1.91 15.74 3.10
N LEU A 8 0.87 14.91 3.02
CA LEU A 8 0.48 14.00 4.10
C LEU A 8 1.57 12.96 4.44
N LEU A 9 2.36 12.51 3.46
CA LEU A 9 3.50 11.63 3.71
C LEU A 9 4.56 12.37 4.53
N GLN A 10 4.97 13.58 4.12
CA GLN A 10 5.95 14.37 4.86
C GLN A 10 5.48 14.65 6.30
N LYS A 11 4.19 14.93 6.48
CA LYS A 11 3.58 15.10 7.80
C LYS A 11 3.69 13.81 8.64
N ALA A 12 3.36 12.66 8.05
CA ALA A 12 3.47 11.37 8.72
C ALA A 12 4.92 11.04 9.11
N ILE A 13 5.89 11.38 8.28
CA ILE A 13 7.33 11.22 8.56
C ILE A 13 7.75 12.09 9.75
N ILE A 14 7.44 13.40 9.71
CA ILE A 14 7.80 14.35 10.78
C ILE A 14 7.18 13.93 12.12
N ASN A 15 5.92 13.48 12.09
CA ASN A 15 5.17 13.08 13.28
C ASN A 15 5.43 11.62 13.71
N LYS A 16 6.24 10.86 12.97
CA LYS A 16 6.49 9.43 13.20
C LYS A 16 5.21 8.56 13.21
N ASN A 17 4.24 8.91 12.38
CA ASN A 17 2.92 8.26 12.29
C ASN A 17 2.72 7.53 10.94
N LEU A 18 3.78 6.90 10.40
CA LEU A 18 3.73 6.19 9.12
C LEU A 18 2.75 5.01 9.12
N PHE A 19 2.59 4.31 10.25
CA PHE A 19 1.63 3.22 10.36
C PHE A 19 0.19 3.73 10.23
N ASP A 20 -0.17 4.82 10.95
CA ASP A 20 -1.49 5.44 10.83
C ASP A 20 -1.73 6.00 9.43
N PHE A 21 -0.70 6.55 8.79
CA PHE A 21 -0.76 6.97 7.40
C PHE A 21 -1.07 5.79 6.46
N ALA A 22 -0.42 4.65 6.66
CA ALA A 22 -0.65 3.44 5.89
C ALA A 22 -2.04 2.83 6.11
N LEU A 23 -2.64 3.05 7.28
CA LEU A 23 -4.01 2.60 7.55
C LEU A 23 -5.08 3.61 7.12
N GLY A 24 -4.67 4.82 6.71
CA GLY A 24 -5.60 5.91 6.43
C GLY A 24 -6.34 6.35 7.69
N ASN A 25 -5.70 6.30 8.86
CA ASN A 25 -6.33 6.68 10.12
C ASN A 25 -6.38 8.21 10.28
N GLY A 26 -7.49 8.71 10.82
CA GLY A 26 -7.66 10.12 11.16
C GLY A 26 -7.55 11.04 9.95
N GLU A 27 -6.56 11.95 9.97
CA GLU A 27 -6.35 12.94 8.91
C GLU A 27 -5.67 12.40 7.64
N TYR A 28 -5.17 11.16 7.68
CA TYR A 28 -4.54 10.53 6.52
C TYR A 28 -5.53 9.86 5.58
N TYR A 29 -6.80 9.75 5.97
CA TYR A 29 -7.85 9.28 5.08
C TYR A 29 -8.15 10.32 3.99
N LEU A 30 -8.08 9.92 2.73
CA LEU A 30 -8.55 10.72 1.61
C LEU A 30 -9.83 10.12 1.04
N THR A 31 -10.93 10.86 1.16
CA THR A 31 -12.15 10.55 0.42
C THR A 31 -11.91 10.84 -1.06
N ASP A 32 -11.60 9.80 -1.82
CA ASP A 32 -11.51 9.92 -3.26
C ASP A 32 -12.89 9.66 -3.90
N ARG A 33 -13.50 10.73 -4.43
CA ARG A 33 -14.79 10.65 -5.14
C ARG A 33 -14.65 10.11 -6.56
N GLU A 34 -13.45 10.18 -7.15
CA GLU A 34 -13.18 9.76 -8.51
C GLU A 34 -12.88 8.26 -8.59
N TYR A 35 -12.32 7.68 -7.51
CA TYR A 35 -11.90 6.28 -7.46
C TYR A 35 -12.62 5.42 -6.40
N GLY A 36 -13.82 5.83 -5.97
CA GLY A 36 -14.75 4.96 -5.24
C GLY A 36 -14.15 4.30 -4.00
N THR A 37 -13.89 5.07 -2.95
CA THR A 37 -13.38 4.61 -1.62
C THR A 37 -11.93 4.10 -1.58
N HIS A 38 -11.23 4.02 -2.72
CA HIS A 38 -9.84 3.55 -2.79
C HIS A 38 -8.84 4.66 -2.42
N TRP A 39 -8.90 5.10 -1.17
CA TRP A 39 -8.07 6.16 -0.60
C TRP A 39 -6.56 5.94 -0.82
N THR A 40 -6.11 4.68 -0.87
CA THR A 40 -4.72 4.31 -1.11
C THR A 40 -4.21 4.82 -2.46
N LEU A 41 -4.99 4.72 -3.55
CA LEU A 41 -4.56 5.23 -4.86
C LEU A 41 -4.37 6.75 -4.82
N GLY A 42 -5.33 7.47 -4.23
CA GLY A 42 -5.22 8.92 -4.05
C GLY A 42 -3.98 9.30 -3.22
N ILE A 43 -3.71 8.61 -2.12
CA ILE A 43 -2.50 8.81 -1.32
C ILE A 43 -1.23 8.59 -2.15
N TRP A 44 -1.19 7.55 -2.98
CA TRP A 44 -0.05 7.30 -3.86
C TRP A 44 0.16 8.43 -4.87
N LEU A 45 -0.91 8.87 -5.54
CA LEU A 45 -0.85 9.88 -6.60
C LEU A 45 -0.54 11.28 -6.07
N TYR A 46 -1.15 11.68 -4.95
CA TYR A 46 -1.07 13.05 -4.46
C TYR A 46 0.00 13.27 -3.39
N HIS A 47 0.44 12.21 -2.70
CA HIS A 47 1.36 12.35 -1.57
C HIS A 47 2.64 11.52 -1.69
N ILE A 48 2.57 10.27 -2.13
CA ILE A 48 3.77 9.42 -2.21
C ILE A 48 4.59 9.74 -3.47
N ILE A 49 4.00 9.64 -4.67
CA ILE A 49 4.71 9.89 -5.93
C ILE A 49 5.39 11.27 -5.96
N PRO A 50 4.73 12.37 -5.58
CA PRO A 50 5.37 13.69 -5.57
C PRO A 50 6.60 13.79 -4.65
N CYS A 51 6.64 13.01 -3.56
CA CYS A 51 7.83 12.92 -2.72
C CYS A 51 8.93 12.09 -3.39
N LEU A 52 8.57 10.95 -3.99
CA LEU A 52 9.51 10.08 -4.70
C LEU A 52 10.18 10.79 -5.88
N GLU A 53 9.44 11.63 -6.63
CA GLU A 53 9.99 12.43 -7.73
C GLU A 53 11.05 13.45 -7.26
N LYS A 54 10.99 13.84 -5.99
CA LYS A 54 12.00 14.69 -5.32
C LYS A 54 13.10 13.89 -4.63
N ASN A 55 13.09 12.56 -4.76
CA ASN A 55 13.95 11.62 -4.02
C ASN A 55 13.79 11.72 -2.49
N GLU A 56 12.58 12.02 -2.02
CA GLU A 56 12.22 12.10 -0.60
C GLU A 56 11.35 10.91 -0.19
N GLY A 57 11.46 10.48 1.06
CA GLY A 57 10.55 9.49 1.65
C GLY A 57 10.78 8.03 1.24
N ILE A 58 11.82 7.71 0.45
CA ILE A 58 12.05 6.35 -0.06
C ILE A 58 12.26 5.34 1.08
N ASN A 59 13.07 5.70 2.07
CA ASN A 59 13.33 4.82 3.22
C ASN A 59 12.05 4.65 4.04
N GLU A 60 11.32 5.74 4.26
CA GLU A 60 10.10 5.78 5.05
C GLU A 60 8.96 4.99 4.41
N ILE A 61 8.89 4.94 3.08
CA ILE A 61 7.95 4.06 2.36
C ILE A 61 8.35 2.59 2.51
N ASN A 62 9.64 2.26 2.49
CA ASN A 62 10.06 0.88 2.79
C ASN A 62 9.72 0.51 4.24
N ASP A 63 10.03 1.40 5.20
CA ASP A 63 9.72 1.22 6.62
C ASP A 63 8.21 1.06 6.86
N MET A 64 7.38 1.77 6.10
CA MET A 64 5.93 1.65 6.15
C MET A 64 5.48 0.24 5.75
N PHE A 65 6.01 -0.32 4.66
CA PHE A 65 5.74 -1.70 4.25
C PHE A 65 6.25 -2.71 5.29
N GLU A 66 7.48 -2.53 5.77
CA GLU A 66 8.07 -3.38 6.80
C GLU A 66 7.23 -3.37 8.10
N GLN A 67 6.64 -2.24 8.50
CA GLN A 67 5.72 -2.18 9.65
C GLN A 67 4.42 -2.97 9.41
N LEU A 68 3.80 -2.85 8.23
CA LEU A 68 2.59 -3.62 7.86
C LEU A 68 2.88 -5.13 7.84
N ILE A 69 4.04 -5.52 7.29
CA ILE A 69 4.50 -6.91 7.24
C ILE A 69 4.78 -7.47 8.63
N ASN A 70 5.52 -6.73 9.46
CA ASN A 70 5.93 -7.19 10.79
C ASN A 70 4.84 -7.07 11.86
N THR A 71 3.66 -6.53 11.53
CA THR A 71 2.53 -6.56 12.44
C THR A 71 2.12 -8.02 12.67
N THR A 72 2.56 -8.56 13.80
CA THR A 72 2.44 -9.96 14.25
C THR A 72 1.05 -10.34 14.71
N THR A 73 0.09 -9.42 14.61
CA THR A 73 -1.30 -9.73 14.94
C THR A 73 -2.02 -10.14 13.66
N PRO A 74 -2.23 -11.44 13.39
CA PRO A 74 -2.96 -11.93 12.22
C PRO A 74 -4.46 -11.59 12.22
N LYS A 75 -4.92 -10.58 12.97
CA LYS A 75 -6.35 -10.26 13.18
C LYS A 75 -6.79 -8.84 12.86
N SER A 76 -5.89 -7.93 12.50
CA SER A 76 -6.34 -6.65 11.96
C SER A 76 -6.63 -6.85 10.47
N ILE A 77 -7.89 -7.14 10.13
CA ILE A 77 -8.40 -7.15 8.75
C ILE A 77 -7.89 -5.87 8.04
N ALA A 78 -8.06 -4.71 8.69
CA ALA A 78 -7.58 -3.42 8.20
C ALA A 78 -6.07 -3.37 7.85
N THR A 79 -5.19 -4.06 8.60
CA THR A 79 -3.75 -4.07 8.29
C THR A 79 -3.45 -4.90 7.07
N ASN A 80 -4.09 -6.07 6.90
CA ASN A 80 -3.89 -6.89 5.71
C ASN A 80 -4.54 -6.24 4.48
N ASP A 81 -5.69 -5.59 4.65
CA ASP A 81 -6.36 -4.84 3.57
C ASP A 81 -5.47 -3.67 3.14
N SER A 82 -4.93 -2.89 4.09
CA SER A 82 -3.96 -1.84 3.80
C SER A 82 -2.73 -2.38 3.07
N LEU A 83 -2.13 -3.48 3.55
CA LEU A 83 -0.98 -4.10 2.89
C LEU A 83 -1.33 -4.55 1.47
N LEU A 84 -2.49 -5.17 1.26
CA LEU A 84 -2.97 -5.56 -0.07
C LEU A 84 -3.08 -4.34 -0.97
N MET A 85 -3.78 -3.30 -0.53
CA MET A 85 -4.06 -2.13 -1.34
C MET A 85 -2.80 -1.32 -1.66
N HIS A 86 -1.88 -1.14 -0.72
CA HIS A 86 -0.61 -0.48 -0.98
C HIS A 86 0.27 -1.28 -1.93
N THR A 87 0.34 -2.61 -1.76
CA THR A 87 1.14 -3.48 -2.63
C THR A 87 0.56 -3.53 -4.05
N TYR A 88 -0.75 -3.71 -4.17
CA TYR A 88 -1.46 -3.70 -5.46
C TYR A 88 -1.29 -2.37 -6.19
N THR A 89 -1.46 -1.25 -5.47
CA THR A 89 -1.31 0.09 -6.05
C THR A 89 0.12 0.32 -6.53
N TYR A 90 1.12 0.00 -5.72
CA TYR A 90 2.54 0.14 -6.11
C TYR A 90 2.86 -0.68 -7.37
N VAL A 91 2.52 -1.97 -7.39
CA VAL A 91 2.80 -2.86 -8.53
C VAL A 91 2.09 -2.37 -9.79
N SER A 92 0.84 -1.91 -9.68
CA SER A 92 0.08 -1.38 -10.80
C SER A 92 0.65 -0.06 -11.35
N LEU A 93 1.12 0.83 -10.47
CA LEU A 93 1.76 2.08 -10.86
C LEU A 93 3.15 1.85 -11.49
N LEU A 94 3.89 0.84 -11.03
CA LEU A 94 5.15 0.41 -11.64
C LEU A 94 4.91 -0.18 -13.02
N GLN A 95 3.94 -1.09 -13.17
CA GLN A 95 3.61 -1.72 -14.45
C GLN A 95 3.12 -0.71 -15.50
N SER A 96 2.33 0.30 -15.08
CA SER A 96 1.86 1.36 -15.98
C SER A 96 2.93 2.42 -16.31
N GLY A 97 4.14 2.32 -15.73
CA GLY A 97 5.23 3.27 -15.93
C GLY A 97 5.02 4.62 -15.23
N ARG A 98 4.02 4.73 -14.34
CA ARG A 98 3.82 5.92 -13.49
C ARG A 98 4.91 6.05 -12.43
N ILE A 99 5.36 4.93 -11.89
CA ILE A 99 6.60 4.83 -11.11
C ILE A 99 7.66 4.25 -12.03
N LYS A 100 8.71 5.03 -12.34
CA LYS A 100 9.75 4.64 -13.30
C LYS A 100 10.84 3.74 -12.71
N ASN A 101 11.09 3.90 -11.42
CA ASN A 101 12.16 3.20 -10.70
C ASN A 101 11.57 2.38 -9.56
N LYS A 102 12.13 1.20 -9.30
CA LYS A 102 11.79 0.42 -8.10
C LYS A 102 12.21 1.20 -6.86
N VAL A 103 11.25 1.72 -6.11
CA VAL A 103 11.47 2.47 -4.86
C VAL A 103 11.30 1.61 -3.62
N ILE A 104 10.53 0.53 -3.73
CA ILE A 104 10.41 -0.50 -2.68
C ILE A 104 11.28 -1.67 -3.10
N LYS A 105 12.03 -2.22 -2.13
CA LYS A 105 12.90 -3.39 -2.33
C LYS A 105 12.08 -4.58 -2.82
N ASP A 106 12.61 -5.32 -3.80
CA ASP A 106 11.94 -6.53 -4.31
C ASP A 106 11.67 -7.54 -3.18
N ALA A 107 12.61 -7.70 -2.24
CA ALA A 107 12.44 -8.58 -1.08
C ALA A 107 11.21 -8.20 -0.23
N THR A 108 11.00 -6.90 0.02
CA THR A 108 9.86 -6.38 0.79
C THR A 108 8.53 -6.66 0.08
N ILE A 109 8.49 -6.55 -1.25
CA ILE A 109 7.28 -6.87 -2.03
C ILE A 109 7.00 -8.38 -2.03
N ILE A 110 8.04 -9.21 -2.16
CA ILE A 110 7.91 -10.67 -2.09
C ILE A 110 7.33 -11.07 -0.72
N GLU A 111 7.90 -10.55 0.36
CA GLU A 111 7.44 -10.83 1.73
C GLU A 111 5.98 -10.38 1.95
N ALA A 112 5.60 -9.21 1.42
CA ALA A 112 4.21 -8.76 1.44
C ALA A 112 3.25 -9.75 0.76
N ILE A 113 3.62 -10.25 -0.43
CA ILE A 113 2.82 -11.24 -1.18
C ILE A 113 2.73 -12.58 -0.43
N GLU A 114 3.81 -13.03 0.20
CA GLU A 114 3.83 -14.26 1.00
C GLU A 114 2.93 -14.15 2.24
N LYS A 115 3.01 -13.02 2.96
CA LYS A 115 2.12 -12.72 4.09
C LYS A 115 0.64 -12.70 3.65
N LEU A 116 0.33 -11.98 2.57
CA LEU A 116 -1.03 -11.90 2.03
C LEU A 116 -1.54 -13.27 1.55
N SER A 117 -0.68 -14.11 0.97
CA SER A 117 -1.04 -15.49 0.61
C SER A 117 -1.55 -16.27 1.82
N THR A 118 -0.85 -16.19 2.94
CA THR A 118 -1.24 -16.87 4.19
C THR A 118 -2.57 -16.32 4.74
N TYR A 119 -2.75 -15.00 4.68
CA TYR A 119 -3.99 -14.35 5.10
C TYR A 119 -5.20 -14.78 4.25
N PHE A 120 -5.07 -14.79 2.92
CA PHE A 120 -6.18 -15.15 2.04
C PHE A 120 -6.51 -16.64 2.07
N GLU A 121 -5.54 -17.53 2.31
CA GLU A 121 -5.85 -18.93 2.60
C GLU A 121 -6.64 -19.08 3.90
N PHE A 122 -6.32 -18.31 4.95
CA PHE A 122 -7.13 -18.25 6.16
C PHE A 122 -8.56 -17.76 5.88
N LEU A 123 -8.73 -16.65 5.14
CA LEU A 123 -10.05 -16.10 4.83
C LEU A 123 -10.93 -17.03 3.99
N LYS A 124 -10.36 -17.78 3.03
CA LYS A 124 -11.11 -18.78 2.26
C LYS A 124 -11.76 -19.84 3.14
N THR A 125 -11.11 -20.19 4.27
CA THR A 125 -11.68 -21.13 5.24
C THR A 125 -12.70 -20.48 6.18
N ALA A 126 -12.76 -19.15 6.23
CA ALA A 126 -13.60 -18.36 7.12
C ALA A 126 -14.61 -17.49 6.32
N ASP A 127 -15.70 -18.11 5.85
CA ASP A 127 -16.84 -17.43 5.21
C ASP A 127 -16.45 -16.57 3.98
N SER A 128 -16.01 -17.27 2.91
CA SER A 128 -15.38 -16.69 1.71
C SER A 128 -16.20 -15.61 0.99
N HIS A 129 -17.53 -15.62 1.10
CA HIS A 129 -18.40 -14.67 0.42
C HIS A 129 -18.20 -13.21 0.88
N LYS A 130 -17.65 -13.01 2.09
CA LYS A 130 -17.37 -11.66 2.62
C LYS A 130 -16.12 -11.01 2.05
N TYR A 131 -15.25 -11.79 1.40
CA TYR A 131 -13.91 -11.34 0.98
C TYR A 131 -13.65 -11.58 -0.51
N GLU A 132 -14.70 -11.75 -1.32
CA GLU A 132 -14.56 -12.06 -2.76
C GLU A 132 -13.79 -10.99 -3.52
N GLU A 133 -14.02 -9.71 -3.19
CA GLU A 133 -13.33 -8.58 -3.79
C GLU A 133 -11.83 -8.58 -3.43
N ASP A 134 -11.50 -8.76 -2.14
CA ASP A 134 -10.11 -8.79 -1.68
C ASP A 134 -9.33 -9.96 -2.29
N ILE A 135 -9.97 -11.14 -2.38
CA ILE A 135 -9.40 -12.32 -3.05
C ILE A 135 -9.16 -12.05 -4.54
N TYR A 136 -10.10 -11.38 -5.20
CA TYR A 136 -9.95 -10.99 -6.60
C TYR A 136 -8.76 -10.03 -6.81
N ILE A 137 -8.67 -8.98 -5.99
CA ILE A 137 -7.56 -8.00 -6.03
C ILE A 137 -6.22 -8.69 -5.76
N PHE A 138 -6.18 -9.62 -4.79
CA PHE A 138 -4.97 -10.38 -4.50
C PHE A 138 -4.51 -11.24 -5.68
N ASN A 139 -5.43 -11.90 -6.38
CA ASN A 139 -5.09 -12.65 -7.59
C ASN A 139 -4.57 -11.75 -8.71
N LEU A 140 -5.15 -10.55 -8.89
CA LEU A 140 -4.62 -9.56 -9.83
C LEU A 140 -3.20 -9.12 -9.45
N LEU A 141 -2.95 -8.84 -8.17
CA LEU A 141 -1.62 -8.50 -7.66
C LEU A 141 -0.59 -9.56 -8.03
N LYS A 142 -0.89 -10.85 -7.78
CA LYS A 142 0.03 -11.95 -8.11
C LYS A 142 0.38 -11.99 -9.59
N ASN A 143 -0.62 -11.89 -10.46
CA ASN A 143 -0.42 -11.91 -11.91
C ASN A 143 0.46 -10.74 -12.37
N ARG A 144 0.14 -9.52 -11.93
CA ARG A 144 0.92 -8.32 -12.27
C ARG A 144 2.35 -8.40 -11.75
N PHE A 145 2.55 -8.91 -10.54
CA PHE A 145 3.89 -9.08 -9.97
C PHE A 145 4.75 -10.04 -10.80
N HIS A 146 4.17 -11.14 -11.30
CA HIS A 146 4.87 -12.06 -12.19
C HIS A 146 5.29 -11.40 -13.53
N GLU A 147 4.49 -10.49 -14.06
CA GLU A 147 4.79 -9.78 -15.32
C GLU A 147 5.95 -8.79 -15.19
N ILE A 148 6.15 -8.19 -14.00
CA ILE A 148 7.21 -7.21 -13.75
C ILE A 148 8.49 -7.80 -13.16
N LYS A 149 8.45 -9.06 -12.71
CA LYS A 149 9.64 -9.76 -12.21
C LYS A 149 10.37 -10.41 -13.40
N PRO A 150 11.66 -10.12 -13.64
CA PRO A 150 12.43 -10.85 -14.64
C PRO A 150 12.49 -12.35 -14.26
N GLN A 151 12.32 -13.21 -15.27
CA GLN A 151 12.35 -14.68 -15.14
C GLN A 151 13.69 -15.17 -14.58
#